data_AF-A0A517Z8W7-F1
#
_entry.id   AF-A0A517Z8W7-F1
#
_cell.length_a   1.000
_cell.length_b   1.000
_cell.length_c   1.000
_cell.angle_alpha   90.00
_cell.angle_beta   90.00
_cell.angle_gamma   90.00
#
_symmetry.space_group_name_H-M   'P 1'
#
loop_
_entity.id
_entity.type
_entity.pdbx_description
1 polymer ?
#
loop_
_entity_poly.entity_id
_entity_poly.type
_entity_poly.pdbx_seq_one_letter_code
_entity_poly.pdbx_strand_id
1 'polypeptide(L)'
;MPIGDPGREQFRRAIVTLRNLHIAAALSPLFTMRAELLANDELSDRGGFDDPTRDHLVRLLIHCDRWRRRVTHNPEQQDLGDRIERALDTNVELSPGDTPFGGDDIQNQSGGLIDLPFALDGSDPDIPLQSQLKLKSTHAIVLLGAIDKGIVAWTRLNSRDRTRFITRYDSMRIYGHYQELLGYLTAFGGDENRVDVAQVLPSEEPLGPDDSPNRKAETTRAGAES
;
A
#
# COMPACT_ATOMS: atom_id res chain seq x y z
N MET A 1 -16.05 -6.98 20.46
CA MET A 1 -15.16 -5.88 20.04
C MET A 1 -16.02 -4.81 19.43
N PRO A 2 -15.82 -3.51 19.73
CA PRO A 2 -16.57 -2.47 19.04
C PRO A 2 -16.19 -2.52 17.56
N ILE A 3 -17.22 -2.56 16.69
CA ILE A 3 -17.11 -2.26 15.27
C ILE A 3 -16.42 -0.90 15.21
N GLY A 4 -15.25 -0.82 14.56
CA GLY A 4 -14.45 0.39 14.64
C GLY A 4 -15.05 1.49 13.80
N ASP A 5 -14.45 2.68 13.92
CA ASP A 5 -14.93 3.89 13.26
C ASP A 5 -14.93 3.69 11.72
N PRO A 6 -16.10 3.68 11.05
CA PRO A 6 -16.19 3.49 9.62
C PRO A 6 -15.34 4.55 8.91
N GLY A 7 -14.27 4.11 8.23
CA GLY A 7 -13.32 5.00 7.56
C GLY A 7 -11.95 5.16 8.23
N ARG A 8 -11.73 4.57 9.42
CA ARG A 8 -10.40 4.45 10.06
C ARG A 8 -9.90 3.00 10.11
N GLU A 9 -10.58 2.08 9.44
CA GLU A 9 -10.27 0.65 9.45
C GLU A 9 -9.00 0.28 8.65
N GLN A 10 -8.62 1.12 7.68
CA GLN A 10 -7.49 0.90 6.74
C GLN A 10 -6.20 0.47 7.45
N PHE A 11 -5.75 1.22 8.46
CA PHE A 11 -4.54 0.91 9.24
C PHE A 11 -4.83 0.45 10.67
N ARG A 12 -6.08 0.15 11.03
CA ARG A 12 -6.47 -0.20 12.41
C ARG A 12 -5.64 -1.33 13.02
N ARG A 13 -5.18 -2.27 12.19
CA ARG A 13 -4.41 -3.44 12.62
C ARG A 13 -2.90 -3.27 12.45
N ALA A 14 -2.44 -2.11 12.00
CA ALA A 14 -1.02 -1.82 11.87
C ALA A 14 -0.36 -1.78 13.26
N ILE A 15 0.86 -2.30 13.33
CA ILE A 15 1.68 -2.23 14.55
C ILE A 15 2.71 -1.14 14.32
N VAL A 16 2.59 -0.04 15.07
CA VAL A 16 3.43 1.15 14.90
C VAL A 16 4.72 1.10 15.72
N THR A 17 4.79 0.26 16.74
CA THR A 17 6.00 0.09 17.56
C THR A 17 6.58 -1.28 17.29
N LEU A 18 7.82 -1.32 16.81
CA LEU A 18 8.48 -2.54 16.37
C LEU A 18 9.96 -2.49 16.71
N ARG A 19 10.66 -3.61 16.57
CA ARG A 19 12.07 -3.75 16.94
C ARG A 19 12.98 -3.81 15.72
N ASN A 20 12.38 -4.09 14.57
CA ASN A 20 13.06 -4.35 13.31
C ASN A 20 13.11 -3.08 12.44
N LEU A 21 14.20 -2.32 12.53
CA LEU A 21 14.39 -1.12 11.70
C LEU A 21 14.30 -1.39 10.19
N HIS A 22 14.61 -2.60 9.76
CA HIS A 22 14.55 -2.96 8.35
C HIS A 22 13.11 -3.02 7.80
N ILE A 23 12.12 -3.27 8.66
CA ILE A 23 10.71 -3.18 8.26
C ILE A 23 10.34 -1.72 7.95
N ALA A 24 10.78 -0.78 8.80
CA ALA A 24 10.57 0.65 8.55
C ALA A 24 11.21 1.11 7.23
N ALA A 25 12.44 0.65 6.95
CA ALA A 25 13.12 0.93 5.67
C ALA A 25 12.38 0.31 4.47
N ALA A 26 11.88 -0.92 4.60
CA ALA A 26 11.15 -1.61 3.53
C ALA A 26 9.75 -1.03 3.27
N LEU A 27 9.16 -0.31 4.23
CA LEU A 27 7.89 0.39 4.08
C LEU A 27 8.00 1.70 3.29
N SER A 28 9.14 2.39 3.36
CA SER A 28 9.36 3.66 2.65
C SER A 28 8.99 3.63 1.15
N PRO A 29 9.42 2.65 0.34
CA PRO A 29 9.05 2.60 -1.06
C PRO A 29 7.56 2.30 -1.30
N LEU A 30 6.87 1.61 -0.36
CA LEU A 30 5.43 1.41 -0.42
C LEU A 30 4.66 2.71 -0.14
N PHE A 31 5.11 3.51 0.84
CA PHE A 31 4.54 4.84 1.07
C PHE A 31 4.79 5.79 -0.10
N THR A 32 5.96 5.68 -0.75
CA THR A 32 6.26 6.45 -1.98
C THR A 32 5.29 6.06 -3.10
N MET A 33 5.12 4.76 -3.35
CA MET A 33 4.15 4.26 -4.33
C MET A 33 2.73 4.71 -4.02
N ARG A 34 2.34 4.70 -2.74
CA ARG A 34 1.04 5.20 -2.28
C ARG A 34 0.86 6.68 -2.58
N ALA A 35 1.85 7.51 -2.24
CA ALA A 35 1.79 8.96 -2.46
C ALA A 35 1.71 9.30 -3.95
N GLU A 36 2.51 8.64 -4.79
CA GLU A 36 2.48 8.85 -6.23
C GLU A 36 1.18 8.37 -6.88
N LEU A 37 0.55 7.32 -6.34
CA LEU A 37 -0.78 6.90 -6.76
C LEU A 37 -1.83 7.99 -6.48
N LEU A 38 -1.77 8.62 -5.30
CA LEU A 38 -2.71 9.67 -4.91
C LEU A 38 -2.47 11.00 -5.62
N ALA A 39 -1.24 11.27 -6.02
CA ALA A 39 -0.87 12.46 -6.79
C ALA A 39 -1.24 12.35 -8.27
N ASN A 40 -1.68 11.18 -8.74
CA ASN A 40 -2.06 10.99 -10.14
C ASN A 40 -3.52 11.39 -10.37
N ASP A 41 -3.69 12.51 -11.08
CA ASP A 41 -5.00 13.08 -11.40
C ASP A 41 -5.88 12.14 -12.27
N GLU A 42 -5.27 11.22 -13.05
CA GLU A 42 -6.05 10.26 -13.85
C GLU A 42 -6.84 9.31 -12.96
N LEU A 43 -6.32 8.97 -11.78
CA LEU A 43 -6.98 8.05 -10.86
C LEU A 43 -8.11 8.71 -10.06
N SER A 44 -8.15 10.04 -10.01
CA SER A 44 -9.30 10.77 -9.48
C SER A 44 -10.47 10.83 -10.47
N ASP A 45 -10.19 10.98 -11.77
CA ASP A 45 -11.21 11.31 -12.77
C ASP A 45 -11.50 10.17 -13.76
N ARG A 46 -10.66 9.14 -13.83
CA ARG A 46 -10.76 8.04 -14.80
C ARG A 46 -10.62 6.67 -14.15
N GLY A 47 -11.28 5.69 -14.76
CA GLY A 47 -11.10 4.27 -14.49
C GLY A 47 -9.85 3.80 -15.22
N GLY A 48 -8.81 3.41 -14.48
CA GLY A 48 -7.52 3.01 -15.08
C GLY A 48 -6.55 4.18 -15.29
N PHE A 49 -5.40 3.90 -15.88
CA PHE A 49 -4.30 4.84 -16.07
C PHE A 49 -3.45 4.44 -17.27
N ASP A 50 -2.75 5.40 -17.85
CA ASP A 50 -1.91 5.21 -19.04
C ASP A 50 -0.73 4.23 -18.86
N ASP A 51 -0.18 3.79 -20.00
CA ASP A 51 0.98 2.90 -20.05
C ASP A 51 2.20 3.48 -19.29
N PRO A 52 2.56 4.77 -19.44
CA PRO A 52 3.62 5.39 -18.65
C PRO A 52 3.41 5.29 -17.13
N THR A 53 2.21 5.59 -16.63
CA THR A 53 1.89 5.47 -15.21
C THR A 53 2.02 4.03 -14.75
N ARG A 54 1.52 3.06 -15.54
CA ARG A 54 1.65 1.64 -15.23
C ARG A 54 3.10 1.23 -15.09
N ASP A 55 3.92 1.54 -16.09
CA ASP A 55 5.31 1.13 -16.11
C ASP A 55 6.10 1.76 -14.96
N HIS A 56 5.76 3.00 -14.60
CA HIS A 56 6.32 3.69 -13.45
C HIS A 56 5.95 3.02 -12.12
N LEU A 57 4.66 2.73 -11.89
CA LEU A 57 4.20 2.02 -10.70
C LEU A 57 4.79 0.60 -10.59
N VAL A 58 4.96 -0.09 -11.72
CA VAL A 58 5.65 -1.40 -11.76
C VAL A 58 7.11 -1.26 -11.37
N ARG A 59 7.82 -0.20 -11.79
CA ARG A 59 9.21 0.06 -11.36
C ARG A 59 9.31 0.31 -9.85
N LEU A 60 8.36 1.04 -9.27
CA LEU A 60 8.28 1.22 -7.82
C LEU A 60 8.04 -0.10 -7.10
N LEU A 61 7.13 -0.94 -7.61
CA LEU A 61 6.87 -2.27 -7.06
C LEU A 61 8.11 -3.18 -7.11
N ILE A 62 8.89 -3.12 -8.20
CA ILE A 62 10.19 -3.79 -8.30
C ILE A 62 11.16 -3.26 -7.24
N HIS A 63 11.15 -1.95 -6.96
CA HIS A 63 11.96 -1.36 -5.89
C HIS A 63 11.52 -1.87 -4.50
N CYS A 64 10.22 -1.97 -4.24
CA CYS A 64 9.67 -2.62 -3.04
C CYS A 64 10.14 -4.07 -2.90
N ASP A 65 10.15 -4.84 -4.00
CA ASP A 65 10.61 -6.23 -4.01
C ASP A 65 12.12 -6.34 -3.76
N ARG A 66 12.93 -5.44 -4.32
CA ARG A 66 14.37 -5.37 -4.03
C ARG A 66 14.64 -5.17 -2.54
N TRP A 67 13.92 -4.25 -1.91
CA TRP A 67 14.03 -4.03 -0.45
C TRP A 67 13.61 -5.26 0.34
N ARG A 68 12.48 -5.89 -0.01
CA ARG A 68 12.05 -7.15 0.60
C ARG A 68 13.15 -8.20 0.55
N ARG A 69 13.75 -8.44 -0.62
CA ARG A 69 14.84 -9.42 -0.79
C ARG A 69 16.05 -9.04 0.07
N ARG A 70 16.43 -7.77 0.10
CA ARG A 70 17.59 -7.27 0.86
C ARG A 70 17.46 -7.48 2.36
N VAL A 71 16.26 -7.34 2.92
CA VAL A 71 16.02 -7.49 4.37
C VAL A 71 15.66 -8.93 4.75
N THR A 72 15.52 -9.83 3.76
CA THR A 72 15.21 -11.24 3.99
C THR A 72 16.46 -12.02 4.35
N HIS A 73 16.35 -12.82 5.40
CA HIS A 73 17.35 -13.79 5.80
C HIS A 73 17.50 -14.88 4.72
N ASN A 74 18.64 -14.91 4.01
CA ASN A 74 18.93 -15.85 2.92
C ASN A 74 20.26 -16.62 3.16
N PRO A 75 20.33 -17.56 4.13
CA PRO A 75 21.62 -18.13 4.58
C PRO A 75 22.33 -18.90 3.48
N GLU A 76 21.56 -19.56 2.63
CA GLU A 76 22.08 -20.49 1.64
C GLU A 76 22.44 -19.81 0.30
N GLN A 77 22.33 -18.48 0.20
CA GLN A 77 22.53 -17.69 -1.05
C GLN A 77 21.76 -18.21 -2.27
N GLN A 78 20.72 -19.02 -2.07
CA GLN A 78 19.93 -19.58 -3.15
C GLN A 78 19.11 -18.48 -3.82
N ASP A 79 18.93 -18.63 -5.14
CA ASP A 79 18.05 -17.75 -5.89
C ASP A 79 16.60 -17.93 -5.44
N LEU A 80 15.82 -16.86 -5.53
CA LEU A 80 14.44 -16.86 -5.05
C LEU A 80 13.55 -17.76 -5.92
N GLY A 81 13.86 -17.91 -7.22
CA GLY A 81 13.14 -18.81 -8.12
C GLY A 81 13.17 -20.26 -7.63
N ASP A 82 14.37 -20.80 -7.43
CA ASP A 82 14.61 -22.16 -6.93
C ASP A 82 13.96 -22.40 -5.56
N ARG A 83 13.81 -21.33 -4.77
CA ARG A 83 13.18 -21.39 -3.44
C ARG A 83 11.66 -21.35 -3.47
N ILE A 84 11.06 -20.70 -4.46
CA ILE A 84 9.61 -20.76 -4.65
C ILE A 84 9.24 -22.18 -5.07
N GLU A 85 10.02 -22.76 -5.98
CA GLU A 85 9.87 -24.14 -6.43
C GLU A 85 10.04 -25.15 -5.30
N ARG A 86 11.09 -25.03 -4.47
CA ARG A 86 11.25 -25.87 -3.26
C ARG A 86 10.20 -25.64 -2.18
N ALA A 87 9.66 -24.43 -2.02
CA ALA A 87 8.64 -24.17 -1.01
C ALA A 87 7.27 -24.76 -1.38
N LEU A 88 7.05 -25.06 -2.67
CA LEU A 88 5.90 -25.80 -3.18
C LEU A 88 6.08 -27.32 -3.05
N ASP A 89 7.29 -27.79 -2.79
CA ASP A 89 7.62 -29.20 -2.65
C ASP A 89 7.47 -29.66 -1.18
N THR A 90 6.51 -30.56 -0.94
CA THR A 90 6.06 -30.99 0.39
C THR A 90 7.00 -31.98 1.08
N ASN A 91 8.08 -32.43 0.42
CA ASN A 91 8.88 -33.59 0.84
C ASN A 91 10.32 -33.26 1.30
N VAL A 92 10.69 -31.98 1.47
CA VAL A 92 12.08 -31.62 1.77
C VAL A 92 12.36 -31.56 3.28
N GLU A 93 13.28 -32.41 3.76
CA GLU A 93 13.84 -32.34 5.11
C GLU A 93 14.73 -31.09 5.26
N LEU A 94 14.37 -30.23 6.21
CA LEU A 94 15.07 -28.97 6.50
C LEU A 94 16.31 -29.24 7.38
N SER A 95 17.50 -29.15 6.79
CA SER A 95 18.77 -29.11 7.53
C SER A 95 19.07 -27.67 8.01
N PRO A 96 19.58 -27.46 9.23
CA PRO A 96 19.94 -26.14 9.72
C PRO A 96 21.29 -25.72 9.11
N GLY A 97 21.25 -24.79 8.16
CA GLY A 97 22.42 -24.18 7.53
C GLY A 97 22.78 -22.81 8.12
N ASP A 98 24.06 -22.65 8.45
CA ASP A 98 24.68 -21.49 9.09
C ASP A 98 24.54 -20.18 8.30
N THR A 99 24.04 -19.17 9.02
CA THR A 99 24.03 -17.69 8.86
C THR A 99 24.10 -17.00 7.45
N PRO A 100 23.17 -16.05 7.12
CA PRO A 100 23.21 -15.18 5.93
C PRO A 100 23.84 -13.80 6.09
N PHE A 101 24.08 -13.39 7.32
CA PHE A 101 24.84 -12.20 7.64
C PHE A 101 25.82 -12.73 8.68
N GLY A 102 27.12 -12.75 8.37
CA GLY A 102 28.14 -13.22 9.30
C GLY A 102 27.89 -12.64 10.68
N GLY A 103 27.60 -13.52 11.63
CA GLY A 103 27.08 -13.15 12.93
C GLY A 103 26.30 -14.31 13.53
N ASP A 104 26.92 -15.48 13.54
CA ASP A 104 26.75 -16.32 14.72
C ASP A 104 27.73 -15.80 15.79
N ASP A 105 27.36 -16.02 17.05
CA ASP A 105 28.11 -15.79 18.30
C ASP A 105 27.92 -14.47 19.08
N ILE A 106 27.40 -13.39 18.51
CA ILE A 106 27.05 -12.21 19.33
C ILE A 106 25.61 -11.79 19.06
N GLN A 107 24.70 -12.38 19.85
CA GLN A 107 23.42 -11.75 20.15
C GLN A 107 23.71 -10.39 20.76
N ASN A 108 23.74 -9.35 19.93
CA ASN A 108 23.71 -8.00 20.44
C ASN A 108 22.44 -7.87 21.30
N GLN A 109 22.53 -7.14 22.42
CA GLN A 109 21.37 -6.95 23.30
C GLN A 109 20.15 -6.60 22.47
N SER A 110 19.00 -7.04 22.97
CA SER A 110 17.75 -6.78 22.32
C SER A 110 17.62 -5.25 22.12
N GLY A 111 17.81 -4.76 20.88
CA GLY A 111 17.75 -3.33 20.53
C GLY A 111 16.43 -2.68 20.92
N GLY A 112 16.39 -1.39 21.25
CA GLY A 112 15.16 -0.75 21.73
C GLY A 112 13.94 -0.96 20.81
N LEU A 113 12.74 -0.84 21.38
CA LEU A 113 11.55 -0.61 20.57
C LEU A 113 11.74 0.72 19.83
N ILE A 114 11.40 0.73 18.55
CA ILE A 114 11.35 1.90 17.71
C ILE A 114 9.90 2.13 17.30
N ASP A 115 9.51 3.39 17.25
CA ASP A 115 8.25 3.77 16.63
C ASP A 115 8.46 3.96 15.13
N LEU A 116 7.48 3.56 14.33
CA LEU A 116 7.45 3.82 12.91
C LEU A 116 7.48 5.33 12.68
N PRO A 117 8.26 5.80 11.69
CA PRO A 117 8.33 7.23 11.38
C PRO A 117 7.07 7.77 10.69
N PHE A 118 6.04 6.93 10.50
CA PHE A 118 4.83 7.21 9.73
C PHE A 118 3.61 7.21 10.64
N ALA A 119 2.81 8.28 10.64
CA ALA A 119 1.58 8.35 11.43
C ALA A 119 0.40 7.75 10.63
N LEU A 120 0.01 6.52 10.99
CA LEU A 120 -1.02 5.75 10.27
C LEU A 120 -2.46 6.01 10.77
N ASP A 121 -2.65 6.97 11.67
CA ASP A 121 -3.94 7.29 12.29
C ASP A 121 -4.74 8.37 11.53
N GLY A 122 -4.17 8.90 10.45
CA GLY A 122 -4.75 10.00 9.66
C GLY A 122 -4.40 11.39 10.16
N SER A 123 -3.50 11.51 11.14
CA SER A 123 -2.93 12.80 11.54
C SER A 123 -1.84 13.29 10.59
N ASP A 124 -1.22 12.36 9.85
CA ASP A 124 -0.19 12.64 8.85
C ASP A 124 -0.83 13.11 7.53
N PRO A 125 -0.59 14.36 7.09
CA PRO A 125 -1.12 14.86 5.83
C PRO A 125 -0.59 14.10 4.60
N ASP A 126 0.60 13.51 4.71
CA ASP A 126 1.22 12.73 3.63
C ASP A 126 0.65 11.30 3.55
N ILE A 127 -0.09 10.87 4.58
CA ILE A 127 -0.75 9.56 4.65
C ILE A 127 -2.24 9.73 5.00
N PRO A 128 -3.03 10.37 4.12
CA PRO A 128 -4.44 10.60 4.37
C PRO A 128 -5.21 9.27 4.43
N LEU A 129 -6.22 9.20 5.28
CA LEU A 129 -7.09 8.03 5.35
C LEU A 129 -7.95 7.92 4.10
N GLN A 130 -8.29 6.70 3.70
CA GLN A 130 -9.15 6.47 2.55
C GLN A 130 -10.51 7.18 2.65
N SER A 131 -11.04 7.34 3.86
CA SER A 131 -12.28 8.08 4.13
C SER A 131 -12.19 9.59 3.89
N GLN A 132 -10.99 10.16 3.88
CA GLN A 132 -10.73 11.56 3.61
C GLN A 132 -10.51 11.83 2.11
N LEU A 133 -10.30 10.78 1.33
CA LEU A 133 -10.00 10.86 -0.10
C LEU A 133 -11.28 10.80 -0.93
N LYS A 134 -11.36 11.66 -1.95
CA LYS A 134 -12.42 11.66 -2.95
C LYS A 134 -11.98 10.92 -4.21
N LEU A 135 -11.80 9.60 -4.10
CA LEU A 135 -11.49 8.76 -5.25
C LEU A 135 -12.80 8.37 -5.95
N LYS A 136 -12.97 8.76 -7.22
CA LYS A 136 -14.12 8.34 -8.03
C LYS A 136 -13.88 7.00 -8.75
N SER A 137 -12.61 6.68 -9.01
CA SER A 137 -12.21 5.46 -9.69
C SER A 137 -12.23 4.25 -8.77
N THR A 138 -13.08 3.27 -9.08
CA THR A 138 -13.09 1.96 -8.39
C THR A 138 -11.72 1.28 -8.47
N HIS A 139 -11.01 1.41 -9.59
CA HIS A 139 -9.66 0.85 -9.75
C HIS A 139 -8.67 1.50 -8.78
N ALA A 140 -8.72 2.83 -8.62
CA ALA A 140 -7.88 3.55 -7.66
C ALA A 140 -8.17 3.11 -6.23
N ILE A 141 -9.45 2.95 -5.87
CA ILE A 141 -9.89 2.46 -4.56
C ILE A 141 -9.32 1.07 -4.26
N VAL A 142 -9.42 0.13 -5.22
CA VAL A 142 -8.92 -1.23 -5.07
C VAL A 142 -7.39 -1.26 -4.97
N LEU A 143 -6.71 -0.50 -5.84
CA LEU A 143 -5.25 -0.46 -5.87
C LEU A 143 -4.68 0.19 -4.60
N LEU A 144 -5.26 1.30 -4.14
CA LEU A 144 -4.90 1.93 -2.87
C LEU A 144 -5.08 0.96 -1.69
N GLY A 145 -6.24 0.29 -1.63
CA GLY A 145 -6.52 -0.70 -0.60
C GLY A 145 -5.54 -1.89 -0.60
N ALA A 146 -5.07 -2.31 -1.78
CA ALA A 146 -4.04 -3.35 -1.90
C ALA A 146 -2.67 -2.88 -1.39
N ILE A 147 -2.29 -1.62 -1.63
CA ILE A 147 -1.05 -1.03 -1.08
C ILE A 147 -1.14 -0.95 0.44
N ASP A 148 -2.27 -0.44 0.96
CA ASP A 148 -2.50 -0.31 2.41
C ASP A 148 -2.47 -1.67 3.12
N LYS A 149 -3.08 -2.69 2.50
CA LYS A 149 -3.01 -4.08 2.96
C LYS A 149 -1.56 -4.57 3.01
N GLY A 150 -0.74 -4.23 2.02
CA GLY A 150 0.70 -4.53 2.00
C GLY A 150 1.45 -3.83 3.14
N ILE A 151 1.17 -2.55 3.41
CA ILE A 151 1.75 -1.78 4.53
C ILE A 151 1.39 -2.45 5.87
N VAL A 152 0.11 -2.75 6.09
CA VAL A 152 -0.34 -3.44 7.30
C VAL A 152 0.32 -4.81 7.43
N ALA A 153 0.44 -5.58 6.35
CA ALA A 153 1.09 -6.89 6.36
C ALA A 153 2.55 -6.81 6.81
N TRP A 154 3.31 -5.81 6.34
CA TRP A 154 4.69 -5.54 6.76
C TRP A 154 4.80 -5.27 8.26
N THR A 155 3.95 -4.42 8.81
CA THR A 155 3.99 -4.11 10.26
C THR A 155 3.64 -5.32 11.13
N ARG A 156 2.88 -6.27 10.58
CA ARG A 156 2.36 -7.44 11.31
C ARG A 156 3.22 -8.69 11.18
N LEU A 157 4.34 -8.63 10.46
CA LEU A 157 5.26 -9.75 10.34
C LEU A 157 5.71 -10.25 11.72
N ASN A 158 5.88 -11.56 11.86
CA ASN A 158 6.41 -12.15 13.09
C ASN A 158 7.85 -11.71 13.34
N SER A 159 8.56 -11.36 12.27
CA SER A 159 9.91 -10.80 12.33
C SER A 159 9.99 -9.37 12.87
N ARG A 160 8.87 -8.74 13.26
CA ARG A 160 8.87 -7.38 13.85
C ARG A 160 9.63 -7.29 15.17
N ASP A 161 9.69 -8.39 15.92
CA ASP A 161 10.40 -8.48 17.20
C ASP A 161 11.87 -8.86 17.04
N ARG A 162 12.33 -9.10 15.79
CA ARG A 162 13.73 -9.35 15.45
C ARG A 162 14.44 -8.02 15.18
N THR A 163 15.75 -7.97 15.36
CA THR A 163 16.53 -6.73 15.21
C THR A 163 17.11 -6.50 13.82
N ARG A 164 17.34 -7.56 13.01
CA ARG A 164 18.20 -7.46 11.81
C ARG A 164 17.62 -7.99 10.49
N PHE A 165 16.61 -8.85 10.51
CA PHE A 165 16.13 -9.49 9.28
C PHE A 165 14.68 -9.96 9.40
N ILE A 166 14.05 -10.20 8.25
CA ILE A 166 12.80 -10.96 8.17
C ILE A 166 13.07 -12.41 7.78
N THR A 167 12.25 -13.31 8.30
CA THR A 167 12.31 -14.74 7.93
C THR A 167 11.88 -14.94 6.48
N ARG A 168 12.31 -16.06 5.88
CA ARG A 168 11.88 -16.47 4.53
C ARG A 168 10.36 -16.55 4.42
N TYR A 169 9.67 -17.13 5.40
CA TYR A 169 8.21 -17.28 5.37
C TYR A 169 7.50 -15.92 5.43
N ASP A 170 7.95 -15.02 6.30
CA ASP A 170 7.42 -13.65 6.35
C ASP A 170 7.68 -12.91 5.02
N SER A 171 8.86 -13.10 4.43
CA SER A 171 9.19 -12.55 3.11
C SER A 171 8.27 -13.07 2.01
N MET A 172 7.96 -14.37 1.99
CA MET A 172 7.05 -14.96 1.00
C MET A 172 5.60 -14.48 1.17
N ARG A 173 5.17 -14.20 2.40
CA ARG A 173 3.86 -13.56 2.64
C ARG A 173 3.78 -12.18 2.00
N ILE A 174 4.83 -11.37 2.15
CA ILE A 174 4.90 -10.06 1.50
C ILE A 174 4.96 -10.21 -0.03
N TYR A 175 5.71 -11.18 -0.53
CA TYR A 175 5.76 -11.45 -1.97
C TYR A 175 4.37 -11.73 -2.55
N GLY A 176 3.52 -12.47 -1.84
CA GLY A 176 2.11 -12.68 -2.25
C GLY A 176 1.33 -11.37 -2.41
N HIS A 177 1.51 -10.40 -1.50
CA HIS A 177 0.91 -9.07 -1.64
C HIS A 177 1.47 -8.28 -2.83
N TYR A 178 2.76 -8.43 -3.14
CA TYR A 178 3.34 -7.80 -4.32
C TYR A 178 2.85 -8.42 -5.63
N GLN A 179 2.57 -9.73 -5.65
CA GLN A 179 1.94 -10.38 -6.80
C GLN A 179 0.48 -9.93 -6.99
N GLU A 180 -0.27 -9.76 -5.90
CA GLU A 180 -1.61 -9.17 -5.93
C GLU A 180 -1.59 -7.75 -6.52
N LEU A 181 -0.66 -6.90 -6.05
CA LEU A 181 -0.46 -5.55 -6.60
C LEU A 181 -0.08 -5.57 -8.07
N LEU A 182 0.85 -6.44 -8.48
CA LEU A 182 1.24 -6.58 -9.88
C LEU A 182 0.05 -7.00 -10.76
N GLY A 183 -0.78 -7.91 -10.26
CA GLY A 183 -2.02 -8.34 -10.92
C GLY A 183 -2.96 -7.16 -11.17
N TYR A 184 -3.18 -6.30 -10.16
CA TYR A 184 -4.01 -5.10 -10.32
C TYR A 184 -3.38 -4.06 -11.25
N LEU A 185 -2.07 -3.82 -11.17
CA LEU A 185 -1.39 -2.90 -12.09
C LEU A 185 -1.51 -3.37 -13.55
N THR A 186 -1.45 -4.67 -13.78
CA THR A 186 -1.60 -5.25 -15.13
C THR A 186 -3.04 -5.23 -15.61
N ALA A 187 -4.01 -5.47 -14.70
CA ALA A 187 -5.43 -5.52 -15.06
C ALA A 187 -6.08 -4.14 -15.23
N PHE A 188 -5.65 -3.14 -14.47
CA PHE A 188 -6.23 -1.79 -14.49
C PHE A 188 -5.40 -0.78 -15.29
N GLY A 189 -4.12 -1.08 -15.49
CA GLY A 189 -3.20 -0.20 -16.20
C GLY A 189 -3.20 -0.42 -17.70
N GLY A 190 -2.73 0.59 -18.40
CA GLY A 190 -2.55 0.62 -19.83
C GLY A 190 -3.67 1.33 -20.57
N ASP A 191 -3.33 1.89 -21.73
CA ASP A 191 -4.21 2.79 -22.46
C ASP A 191 -5.56 2.14 -22.83
N GLU A 192 -5.58 0.82 -23.03
CA GLU A 192 -6.79 0.04 -23.31
C GLU A 192 -7.80 0.02 -22.15
N ASN A 193 -7.31 0.17 -20.92
CA ASN A 193 -8.12 0.12 -19.70
C ASN A 193 -8.53 1.52 -19.22
N ARG A 194 -8.17 2.58 -19.95
CA ARG A 194 -8.58 3.95 -19.64
C ARG A 194 -10.03 4.14 -20.02
N VAL A 195 -10.88 4.21 -19.01
CA VAL A 195 -12.31 4.49 -19.14
C VAL A 195 -12.60 5.82 -18.46
N ASP A 196 -13.18 6.77 -19.18
CA ASP A 196 -13.64 8.00 -18.56
C ASP A 196 -14.77 7.68 -17.57
N VAL A 197 -14.54 7.96 -16.29
CA VAL A 197 -15.59 7.87 -15.28
C VAL A 197 -16.40 9.15 -15.40
N ALA A 198 -17.73 9.02 -15.50
CA ALA A 198 -18.61 10.18 -15.63
C ALA A 198 -18.29 11.21 -14.53
N GLN A 199 -18.07 12.47 -14.93
CA GLN A 199 -17.66 13.55 -14.01
C GLN A 199 -18.65 13.77 -12.87
N VAL A 200 -19.93 13.42 -13.08
CA VAL A 200 -21.00 13.46 -12.09
C VAL A 200 -21.49 12.03 -11.88
N LEU A 201 -21.26 11.49 -10.69
CA LEU A 201 -21.89 10.23 -10.29
C LEU A 201 -23.39 10.45 -10.08
N PRO A 202 -24.27 9.46 -10.32
CA PRO A 202 -25.70 9.58 -9.99
C PRO A 202 -25.98 9.93 -8.51
N SER A 203 -25.03 9.64 -7.60
CA SER A 203 -25.07 10.06 -6.19
C SER A 203 -24.69 11.53 -5.95
N GLU A 204 -24.10 12.18 -6.96
CA GLU A 204 -23.69 13.59 -6.96
C GLU A 204 -24.60 14.45 -7.86
N GLU A 205 -25.59 13.85 -8.53
CA GLU A 205 -26.63 14.60 -9.21
C GLU A 205 -27.49 15.36 -8.19
N PRO A 206 -27.85 16.63 -8.47
CA PRO A 206 -28.69 17.40 -7.57
C PRO A 206 -30.08 16.76 -7.46
N LEU A 207 -30.34 16.06 -6.35
CA LEU A 207 -31.56 15.29 -6.10
C LEU A 207 -32.78 16.16 -5.74
N GLY A 208 -32.62 17.49 -5.72
CA GLY A 208 -33.68 18.41 -5.33
C GLY A 208 -33.61 19.79 -6.00
N PRO A 209 -34.73 20.54 -5.97
CA PRO A 209 -34.82 21.90 -6.53
C PRO A 209 -33.84 22.92 -5.93
N ASP A 210 -33.22 22.60 -4.79
CA ASP A 210 -32.26 23.45 -4.06
C ASP A 210 -30.78 23.09 -4.30
N ASP A 211 -30.48 21.94 -4.93
CA ASP A 211 -29.11 21.47 -5.16
C ASP A 211 -28.54 21.91 -6.52
N SER A 212 -29.30 22.63 -7.35
CA SER A 212 -28.81 23.10 -8.65
C SER A 212 -27.82 24.26 -8.49
N PRO A 213 -26.54 24.12 -8.91
CA PRO A 213 -25.53 25.19 -8.81
C PRO A 213 -25.91 26.45 -9.58
N ASN A 214 -26.79 26.33 -10.58
CA ASN A 214 -27.17 27.41 -11.48
C ASN A 214 -28.11 28.46 -10.87
N ARG A 215 -28.69 28.23 -9.67
CA ARG A 215 -29.57 29.23 -9.02
C ARG A 215 -28.85 30.23 -8.11
N LYS A 216 -27.59 29.96 -7.70
CA LYS A 216 -26.83 30.91 -6.85
C LYS A 216 -26.54 32.25 -7.54
N ALA A 217 -26.68 32.32 -8.87
CA ALA A 217 -26.51 33.55 -9.64
C ALA A 217 -27.82 34.30 -9.97
N GLU A 218 -29.00 33.70 -9.76
CA GLU A 218 -30.29 34.33 -10.09
C GLU A 218 -30.91 35.13 -8.93
N THR A 219 -30.51 34.88 -7.69
CA THR A 219 -31.12 35.54 -6.51
C THR A 219 -30.55 36.92 -6.14
N THR A 220 -29.63 37.49 -6.92
CA THR A 220 -28.98 38.78 -6.59
C THR A 220 -29.37 39.96 -7.49
N ARG A 221 -30.51 39.91 -8.20
CA ARG A 221 -30.99 41.03 -9.04
C ARG A 221 -32.46 41.40 -8.93
N ALA A 222 -33.14 41.07 -7.82
CA ALA A 222 -34.54 41.43 -7.59
C ALA A 222 -34.74 42.26 -6.30
N GLY A 223 -33.94 43.33 -6.12
CA GLY A 223 -34.02 44.17 -4.92
C GLY A 223 -33.35 45.53 -5.04
N ALA A 224 -33.33 46.13 -6.23
CA ALA A 224 -32.92 47.51 -6.43
C ALA A 224 -33.74 48.13 -7.56
N GLU A 225 -34.97 48.53 -7.27
CA GLU A 225 -35.66 49.67 -7.90
C GLU A 225 -37.03 49.89 -7.21
N SER A 226 -37.30 51.19 -6.96
CA SER A 226 -38.45 51.86 -6.30
C SER A 226 -38.63 51.71 -4.79
#